data_AF-A0A6M0AUV0-F1
#
_entry.id   AF-A0A6M0AUV0-F1
#
_cell.length_a   1.000
_cell.length_b   1.000
_cell.length_c   1.000
_cell.angle_alpha   90.00
_cell.angle_beta   90.00
_cell.angle_gamma   90.00
#
_symmetry.space_group_name_H-M   'P 1'
#
loop_
_entity.id
_entity.type
_entity.pdbx_description
1 polymer ?
#
loop_
_entity_poly.entity_id
_entity_poly.type
_entity_poly.pdbx_seq_one_letter_code
_entity_poly.pdbx_strand_id
1 'polypeptide(L)'
;AGEGIYGLRRALVIAGSESQVISLWNVNDTATKYLMVSYYQGLQDNQGRSEALRRIQLQMLGSPEYQHPIYWASFIPSGNWGSMGGE
;
A
#
# COMPACT_ATOMS: atom_id res chain seq x y z
N ALA A 1 -5.21 10.00 -24.16
CA ALA A 1 -5.86 9.54 -22.91
C ALA A 1 -4.85 8.71 -22.10
N GLY A 2 -4.08 9.37 -21.25
CA GLY A 2 -3.06 8.72 -20.39
C GLY A 2 -2.86 9.45 -19.05
N GLU A 3 -3.66 10.49 -18.79
CA GLU A 3 -3.47 11.40 -17.66
C GLU A 3 -4.27 11.03 -16.41
N GLY A 4 -5.12 9.99 -16.43
CA GLY A 4 -6.02 9.70 -15.30
C GLY A 4 -5.28 9.37 -14.00
N ILE A 5 -4.45 8.33 -14.00
CA ILE A 5 -3.74 7.85 -12.79
C ILE A 5 -2.58 8.78 -12.42
N TYR A 6 -1.82 9.25 -13.42
CA TYR A 6 -0.74 10.20 -13.19
C TYR A 6 -1.27 11.56 -12.70
N GLY A 7 -2.39 12.02 -13.24
CA GLY A 7 -3.07 13.24 -12.83
C GLY A 7 -3.63 13.13 -11.41
N LEU A 8 -4.26 12.00 -11.05
CA LEU A 8 -4.76 11.78 -9.69
C LEU A 8 -3.63 11.72 -8.66
N ARG A 9 -2.58 10.93 -8.92
CA ARG A 9 -1.41 10.86 -8.04
C ARG A 9 -0.81 12.25 -7.84
N ARG A 10 -0.65 13.02 -8.93
CA ARG A 10 -0.10 14.37 -8.90
C ARG A 10 -0.99 15.35 -8.15
N ALA A 11 -2.30 15.30 -8.35
CA ALA A 11 -3.25 16.15 -7.65
C ALA A 11 -3.18 15.93 -6.13
N LEU A 12 -3.05 14.68 -5.68
CA LEU A 12 -2.87 14.35 -4.26
C LEU A 12 -1.54 14.86 -3.70
N VAL A 13 -0.44 14.77 -4.47
CA VAL A 13 0.85 15.38 -4.08
C VAL A 13 0.71 16.90 -3.95
N ILE A 14 0.10 17.57 -4.93
CA ILE A 14 -0.11 19.03 -4.92
C ILE A 14 -1.00 19.45 -3.74
N ALA A 15 -1.97 18.62 -3.35
CA ALA A 15 -2.81 18.83 -2.18
C ALA A 15 -2.10 18.57 -0.84
N GLY A 16 -0.81 18.21 -0.85
CA GLY A 16 0.00 18.04 0.35
C GLY A 16 0.09 16.60 0.89
N SER A 17 -0.32 15.59 0.13
CA SER A 17 -0.14 14.19 0.53
C SER A 17 1.35 13.83 0.56
N GLU A 18 1.87 13.52 1.75
CA GLU A 18 3.26 13.07 1.95
C GLU A 18 3.51 11.67 1.39
N SER A 19 2.52 10.79 1.52
CA SER A 19 2.60 9.39 1.09
C SER A 19 1.26 8.90 0.58
N GLN A 20 1.30 8.06 -0.45
CA GLN A 20 0.14 7.45 -1.11
C GLN A 20 0.38 5.95 -1.27
N VAL A 21 -0.68 5.15 -1.11
CA VAL A 21 -0.69 3.72 -1.47
C VAL A 21 -1.70 3.54 -2.59
N ILE A 22 -1.26 2.98 -3.71
CA ILE A 22 -2.03 2.95 -4.97
C ILE A 22 -2.08 1.52 -5.48
N SER A 23 -3.24 1.08 -5.98
CA SER A 23 -3.38 -0.19 -6.68
C SER A 23 -3.03 -0.08 -8.16
N LEU A 24 -2.34 -1.09 -8.70
CA LEU A 24 -1.94 -1.19 -10.10
C LEU A 24 -3.03 -1.83 -10.98
N TRP A 25 -3.87 -2.68 -10.40
CA TRP A 25 -4.97 -3.38 -11.08
C TRP A 25 -6.17 -3.54 -10.14
N ASN A 26 -7.27 -4.09 -10.67
CA ASN A 26 -8.46 -4.37 -9.88
C ASN A 26 -8.18 -5.41 -8.81
N VAL A 27 -8.59 -5.14 -7.57
CA VAL A 27 -8.21 -5.93 -6.41
C VAL A 27 -9.37 -6.79 -5.91
N ASN A 28 -9.05 -7.88 -5.22
CA ASN A 28 -10.05 -8.68 -4.50
C ASN A 28 -10.38 -8.03 -3.16
N ASP A 29 -11.67 -7.84 -2.84
CA ASP A 29 -12.10 -7.12 -1.64
C ASP A 29 -11.63 -7.76 -0.33
N THR A 30 -11.73 -9.08 -0.20
CA THR A 30 -11.35 -9.80 1.03
C THR A 30 -9.85 -9.70 1.27
N ALA A 31 -9.03 -9.98 0.25
CA ALA A 31 -7.58 -9.87 0.33
C ALA A 31 -7.14 -8.41 0.59
N THR A 32 -7.80 -7.45 -0.05
CA THR A 32 -7.51 -6.01 0.13
C THR A 32 -7.84 -5.55 1.54
N LYS A 33 -8.98 -5.99 2.09
CA LYS A 33 -9.34 -5.69 3.48
C LYS A 33 -8.28 -6.22 4.44
N TYR A 34 -7.85 -7.48 4.25
CA TYR A 34 -6.79 -8.08 5.07
C TYR A 34 -5.49 -7.28 4.99
N LEU A 35 -5.05 -6.96 3.76
CA LEU A 35 -3.82 -6.19 3.53
C LEU A 35 -3.89 -4.80 4.16
N MET A 36 -4.99 -4.07 3.95
CA MET A 36 -5.14 -2.70 4.42
C MET A 36 -5.27 -2.61 5.95
N VAL A 37 -6.05 -3.49 6.58
CA VAL A 37 -6.16 -3.52 8.05
C VAL A 37 -4.80 -3.82 8.67
N SER A 38 -4.09 -4.83 8.16
CA SER A 38 -2.76 -5.18 8.64
C SER A 38 -1.75 -4.06 8.42
N TYR A 39 -1.89 -3.33 7.31
CA TYR A 39 -1.01 -2.21 6.95
C TYR A 39 -1.19 -1.05 7.93
N TYR A 40 -2.42 -0.60 8.16
CA TYR A 40 -2.70 0.46 9.10
C TYR A 40 -2.34 0.08 10.54
N GLN A 41 -2.51 -1.18 10.94
CA GLN A 41 -2.03 -1.64 12.24
C GLN A 41 -0.50 -1.49 12.35
N GLY A 42 0.24 -1.89 11.31
CA GLY A 42 1.69 -1.71 11.28
C GLY A 42 2.12 -0.24 11.39
N LEU A 43 1.39 0.67 10.74
CA LEU A 43 1.65 2.12 10.87
C LEU A 43 1.37 2.64 12.28
N GLN A 44 0.31 2.16 12.95
CA GLN A 44 0.02 2.51 14.35
C GLN A 44 1.11 1.99 15.30
N ASP A 45 1.71 0.85 14.96
CA ASP A 45 2.87 0.28 15.66
C ASP A 45 4.20 0.97 15.29
N ASN A 46 4.14 2.17 14.70
CA ASN A 46 5.26 3.00 14.30
C ASN A 46 6.23 2.37 13.27
N GLN A 47 5.77 1.40 12.49
CA GLN A 47 6.57 0.86 11.39
C GLN A 47 6.66 1.84 10.23
N GLY A 48 7.76 1.75 9.48
CA GLY A 48 7.90 2.47 8.22
C GLY A 48 6.83 2.04 7.21
N ARG A 49 6.27 2.99 6.46
CA ARG A 49 5.24 2.72 5.45
C ARG A 49 5.68 1.67 4.43
N SER A 50 6.90 1.75 3.91
CA SER A 50 7.40 0.74 2.97
C SER A 50 7.61 -0.62 3.63
N GLU A 51 8.09 -0.65 4.88
CA GLU A 51 8.38 -1.88 5.60
C GLU A 51 7.11 -2.61 6.05
N ALA A 52 6.12 -1.87 6.55
CA ALA A 52 4.82 -2.40 6.93
C ALA A 52 4.16 -3.12 5.75
N LEU A 53 4.14 -2.49 4.57
CA LEU A 53 3.57 -3.09 3.36
C LEU A 53 4.35 -4.33 2.92
N ARG A 54 5.69 -4.25 2.88
CA ARG A 54 6.55 -5.38 2.50
C ARG A 54 6.32 -6.59 3.38
N ARG A 55 6.25 -6.40 4.70
CA ARG A 55 6.02 -7.49 5.65
C ARG A 55 4.69 -8.22 5.37
N ILE A 56 3.63 -7.47 5.10
CA ILE A 56 2.30 -8.04 4.84
C ILE A 56 2.28 -8.78 3.52
N GLN A 57 2.91 -8.24 2.48
CA GLN A 57 3.06 -8.92 1.20
C GLN A 57 3.80 -10.25 1.35
N LEU A 58 4.87 -10.29 2.15
CA LEU A 58 5.59 -11.54 2.46
C LEU A 58 4.74 -12.52 3.27
N GLN A 59 3.93 -12.04 4.21
CA GLN A 59 2.99 -12.87 4.96
C GLN A 59 1.92 -13.49 4.04
N MET A 60 1.36 -12.71 3.13
CA MET A 60 0.37 -13.20 2.15
C MET A 60 1.00 -14.18 1.15
N LEU A 61 2.24 -13.93 0.72
CA LEU A 61 3.01 -14.86 -0.11
C LEU A 61 3.22 -16.21 0.58
N GLY A 62 3.42 -16.22 1.91
CA GLY A 62 3.55 -17.45 2.70
C GLY A 62 2.22 -18.15 3.03
N SER A 63 1.07 -17.53 2.75
CA SER A 63 -0.25 -18.11 3.00
C SER A 63 -0.75 -18.89 1.78
N PRO A 64 -1.16 -20.16 1.92
CA PRO A 64 -1.76 -20.92 0.81
C PRO A 64 -2.99 -20.25 0.17
N GLU A 65 -3.73 -19.46 0.95
CA GLU A 65 -4.94 -18.76 0.49
C GLU A 65 -4.61 -17.55 -0.39
N TYR A 66 -3.50 -16.84 -0.11
CA TYR A 66 -3.16 -15.57 -0.77
C TYR A 66 -1.84 -15.61 -1.54
N GLN A 67 -1.24 -16.79 -1.73
CA GLN A 67 0.07 -16.94 -2.37
C GLN A 67 0.12 -16.31 -3.77
N HIS A 68 -0.99 -16.37 -4.52
CA HIS A 68 -1.04 -15.82 -5.87
C HIS A 68 -0.83 -14.28 -5.87
N PRO A 69 0.10 -13.74 -6.69
CA PRO A 69 0.47 -12.32 -6.67
C PRO A 69 -0.68 -11.32 -6.85
N ILE A 70 -1.78 -11.75 -7.47
CA ILE A 70 -2.97 -10.91 -7.66
C ILE A 70 -3.53 -10.33 -6.35
N TYR A 71 -3.29 -11.01 -5.21
CA TYR A 71 -3.82 -10.63 -3.90
C TYR A 71 -2.97 -9.58 -3.17
N TRP A 72 -1.65 -9.53 -3.40
CA TRP A 72 -0.73 -8.73 -2.59
C TRP A 72 0.20 -7.81 -3.40
N ALA A 73 0.50 -8.15 -4.65
CA ALA A 73 1.42 -7.38 -5.49
C ALA A 73 0.77 -6.15 -6.14
N SER A 74 -0.54 -5.96 -5.94
CA SER A 74 -1.31 -4.87 -6.54
C SER A 74 -0.97 -3.50 -5.96
N PHE A 75 -0.52 -3.41 -4.71
CA PHE A 75 -0.31 -2.14 -4.03
C PHE A 75 1.15 -1.69 -4.07
N ILE A 76 1.36 -0.42 -4.42
CA ILE A 76 2.66 0.25 -4.36
C ILE A 76 2.60 1.47 -3.44
N PRO A 77 3.62 1.69 -2.59
CA PRO A 77 3.77 2.93 -1.84
C PRO A 77 4.49 3.99 -2.69
N SER A 78 4.11 5.26 -2.54
CA SER A 78 4.73 6.41 -3.19
C SER A 78 4.82 7.58 -2.21
N GLY A 79 5.98 8.23 -2.11
CA GLY A 79 6.19 9.37 -1.22
C GLY A 79 7.08 8.99 -0.03
N ASN A 80 6.85 9.59 1.14
CA ASN A 80 7.62 9.27 2.34
C ASN A 80 7.45 7.78 2.70
N TRP A 81 8.57 7.07 2.82
CA TRP A 81 8.66 5.65 3.14
C TRP A 81 8.77 5.34 4.64
N GLY A 82 9.10 6.35 5.46
CA GLY A 82 9.42 6.21 6.88
C GLY A 82 8.17 6.00 7.74
N SER A 83 8.37 5.97 9.05
CA SER A 83 7.26 5.91 10.02
C SER A 83 6.48 7.23 10.04
N MET A 84 5.29 7.24 10.64
CA MET A 84 4.48 8.46 10.75
C MET A 84 4.96 9.41 11.86
N GLY A 85 5.74 8.90 12.82
CA GLY A 85 6.24 9.68 13.96
C GLY A 85 7.67 10.19 13.82
N GLY A 86 8.30 10.07 12.64
CA GLY A 86 9.71 10.41 12.45
C GLY A 86 9.92 11.69 11.63
N GLU A 87 10.58 12.65 12.28
CA GLU A 87 11.40 13.72 11.69
C GLU A 87 12.32 13.24 10.56
#